data_AF-A0A0F9G4C4-F1
#
_entry.id   AF-A0A0F9G4C4-F1
#
_cell.length_a   1.000
_cell.length_b   1.000
_cell.length_c   1.000
_cell.angle_alpha   90.00
_cell.angle_beta   90.00
_cell.angle_gamma   90.00
#
_symmetry.space_group_name_H-M   'P 1'
#
loop_
_entity.id
_entity.type
_entity.pdbx_description
1 polymer ?
#
loop_
_entity_poly.entity_id
_entity_poly.type
_entity_poly.pdbx_seq_one_letter_code
_entity_poly.pdbx_strand_id
1 'polypeptide(L)'
;MASKQTTHVQTKLRLYPGLEITALIYRIFAWVVGILGLIGAGLLGITFLLALPDSDMPGFFTIVMYFIFTELAIVGGSFLWVVSLLAAAELIKLAVNVEHNTHIAADASRKAAETASNVKNVR
;
A
#
# COMPACT_ATOMS: atom_id res chain seq x y z
N MET A 1 16.95 -50.64 -1.15
CA MET A 1 16.01 -49.53 -1.39
C MET A 1 16.74 -48.23 -1.09
N ALA A 2 17.18 -47.50 -2.12
CA ALA A 2 17.90 -46.24 -1.93
C ALA A 2 16.91 -45.13 -1.56
N SER A 3 17.08 -44.52 -0.38
CA SER A 3 16.20 -43.44 0.07
C SER A 3 16.52 -42.17 -0.74
N LYS A 4 15.52 -41.60 -1.38
CA LYS A 4 15.62 -40.28 -2.01
C LYS A 4 15.81 -39.25 -0.91
N GLN A 5 17.05 -38.81 -0.68
CA GLN A 5 17.31 -37.61 0.11
C GLN A 5 16.78 -36.41 -0.67
N THR A 6 15.55 -35.98 -0.36
CA THR A 6 15.01 -34.69 -0.78
C THR A 6 15.83 -33.60 -0.10
N THR A 7 16.79 -33.03 -0.83
CA THR A 7 17.59 -31.91 -0.37
C THR A 7 16.65 -30.71 -0.22
N HIS A 8 16.22 -30.43 1.01
CA HIS A 8 15.48 -29.20 1.31
C HIS A 8 16.43 -28.03 1.11
N VAL A 9 16.33 -27.38 -0.05
CA VAL A 9 17.04 -26.13 -0.30
C VAL A 9 16.37 -25.07 0.57
N GLN A 10 16.92 -24.81 1.76
CA GLN A 10 16.60 -23.60 2.50
C GLN A 10 17.19 -22.42 1.74
N THR A 11 16.41 -21.82 0.84
CA THR A 11 16.67 -20.46 0.36
C THR A 11 16.50 -19.54 1.56
N LYS A 12 17.62 -19.09 2.15
CA LYS A 12 17.60 -18.00 3.13
C LYS A 12 16.87 -16.83 2.48
N LEU A 13 15.69 -16.51 3.00
CA LEU A 13 14.92 -15.34 2.59
C LEU A 13 15.84 -14.12 2.79
N ARG A 14 16.35 -13.54 1.71
CA ARG A 14 16.94 -12.20 1.78
C ARG A 14 15.74 -11.26 1.90
N LEU A 15 15.24 -11.08 3.12
CA LEU A 15 14.25 -10.04 3.40
C LEU A 15 14.91 -8.71 3.00
N TYR A 16 14.17 -7.87 2.30
CA TYR A 16 14.53 -6.47 2.07
C TYR A 16 13.82 -5.63 3.15
N PRO A 17 14.31 -5.62 4.41
CA PRO A 17 13.59 -5.00 5.52
C PRO A 17 13.31 -3.52 5.29
N GLY A 18 14.20 -2.82 4.57
CA GLY A 18 14.03 -1.40 4.26
C GLY A 18 12.81 -1.10 3.38
N LEU A 19 12.54 -1.93 2.35
CA LEU A 19 11.38 -1.72 1.48
C LEU A 19 10.07 -2.10 2.18
N GLU A 20 10.09 -3.14 3.02
CA GLU A 20 8.93 -3.51 3.85
C GLU A 20 8.57 -2.42 4.86
N ILE A 21 9.58 -1.83 5.52
CA ILE A 21 9.40 -0.67 6.41
C ILE A 21 8.81 0.52 5.63
N THR A 22 9.30 0.78 4.42
CA THR A 22 8.79 1.86 3.58
C THR A 22 7.31 1.64 3.22
N ALA A 23 6.93 0.42 2.84
CA ALA A 23 5.53 0.08 2.58
C ALA A 23 4.64 0.24 3.83
N LEU A 24 5.15 -0.14 5.01
CA LEU A 24 4.45 0.06 6.28
C LEU A 24 4.25 1.56 6.58
N ILE A 25 5.28 2.38 6.36
CA ILE A 25 5.24 3.83 6.55
C ILE A 25 4.16 4.44 5.65
N TYR A 26 4.13 4.11 4.36
CA TYR A 26 3.08 4.58 3.45
C TYR A 26 1.67 4.19 3.91
N ARG A 27 1.50 2.97 4.42
CA ARG A 27 0.22 2.52 4.97
C ARG A 27 -0.19 3.31 6.22
N ILE A 28 0.74 3.60 7.12
CA ILE A 28 0.49 4.43 8.30
C ILE A 28 0.10 5.84 7.88
N PHE A 29 0.85 6.45 6.95
CA PHE A 29 0.51 7.77 6.41
C PHE A 29 -0.86 7.81 5.74
N ALA A 30 -1.25 6.75 5.03
CA ALA A 30 -2.59 6.66 4.46
C ALA A 30 -3.67 6.79 5.54
N TRP A 31 -3.54 6.06 6.65
CA TRP A 31 -4.48 6.17 7.77
C TRP A 31 -4.45 7.55 8.43
N VAL A 32 -3.25 8.13 8.62
CA VAL A 32 -3.12 9.48 9.20
C VAL A 32 -3.83 10.52 8.33
N VAL A 33 -3.60 10.50 7.01
CA VAL A 33 -4.26 11.42 6.08
C VAL A 33 -5.78 11.21 6.07
N GLY A 34 -6.23 9.95 6.08
CA GLY A 34 -7.67 9.64 6.15
C GLY A 34 -8.34 10.17 7.42
N ILE A 35 -7.70 9.97 8.58
CA ILE A 35 -8.20 10.45 9.87
C ILE A 35 -8.20 11.99 9.92
N LEU A 36 -7.10 12.63 9.51
CA LEU A 36 -7.02 14.09 9.48
C LEU A 36 -8.03 14.71 8.52
N GLY A 37 -8.26 14.09 7.37
CA GLY A 37 -9.29 14.50 6.41
C GLY A 37 -10.70 14.46 7.01
N LEU A 38 -11.04 13.37 7.72
CA LEU A 38 -12.33 13.23 8.41
C LEU A 38 -12.49 14.21 9.57
N ILE A 39 -11.42 14.45 10.35
CA ILE A 39 -11.44 15.44 11.43
C ILE A 39 -11.62 16.85 10.85
N GLY A 40 -10.89 17.18 9.78
CA GLY A 40 -11.00 18.48 9.11
C GLY A 40 -12.39 18.74 8.55
N ALA A 41 -12.98 17.76 7.87
CA ALA A 41 -14.37 17.76 7.42
C ALA A 41 -15.34 17.98 8.60
N GLY A 42 -15.21 17.17 9.67
CA GLY A 42 -16.06 17.30 10.85
C GLY A 42 -15.98 18.68 11.52
N LEU A 43 -14.78 19.25 11.65
CA LEU A 43 -14.58 20.57 12.23
C LEU A 43 -15.20 21.68 11.37
N LEU A 44 -15.02 21.62 10.04
CA LEU A 44 -15.63 22.58 9.13
C LEU A 44 -17.15 22.50 9.18
N GLY A 45 -17.72 21.30 9.21
CA GLY A 45 -19.15 21.10 9.38
C GLY A 45 -19.72 21.72 10.66
N ILE A 46 -19.02 21.56 11.80
CA ILE A 46 -19.43 22.19 13.05
C ILE A 46 -19.37 23.72 12.94
N THR A 47 -18.28 24.28 12.39
CA THR A 47 -18.16 25.74 12.24
C THR A 47 -19.25 26.31 11.33
N PHE A 48 -19.61 25.59 10.28
CA PHE A 48 -20.67 25.98 9.37
C PHE A 48 -22.05 25.96 10.04
N LEU A 49 -22.36 24.90 10.80
CA LEU A 49 -23.58 24.79 11.62
C LEU A 49 -23.73 25.94 12.61
N LEU A 50 -22.63 26.38 13.21
CA LEU A 50 -22.63 27.52 14.16
C LEU A 50 -22.73 28.89 13.45
N ALA A 51 -22.34 28.97 12.18
CA ALA A 51 -22.31 30.22 11.41
C ALA A 51 -23.57 30.43 10.54
N LEU A 52 -24.49 29.46 10.52
CA LEU A 52 -25.72 29.53 9.73
C LEU A 52 -26.67 30.62 10.28
N PRO A 53 -26.99 31.67 9.49
CA PRO A 53 -27.95 32.69 9.91
C PRO A 53 -29.39 32.14 9.88
N ASP A 54 -30.26 32.74 10.70
CA ASP A 54 -31.69 32.41 10.74
C ASP A 54 -32.33 32.47 9.32
N SER A 55 -33.22 31.52 9.05
CA SER A 55 -33.52 30.86 7.78
C SER A 55 -34.15 31.68 6.63
N ASP A 56 -34.21 33.01 6.70
CA ASP A 56 -35.03 33.82 5.77
C ASP A 56 -34.25 34.51 4.64
N MET A 57 -32.98 34.16 4.42
CA MET A 57 -32.11 34.82 3.43
C MET A 57 -32.06 34.05 2.09
N PRO A 58 -32.28 34.70 0.93
CA PRO A 58 -32.08 34.08 -0.40
C PRO A 58 -30.65 33.58 -0.67
N GLY A 59 -29.67 33.94 0.17
CA GLY A 59 -28.31 33.39 0.16
C GLY A 59 -28.14 32.03 0.85
N PHE A 60 -29.13 31.55 1.61
CA PHE A 60 -29.06 30.31 2.38
C PHE A 60 -28.73 29.10 1.49
N PHE A 61 -29.43 28.95 0.36
CA PHE A 61 -29.24 27.82 -0.54
C PHE A 61 -27.83 27.80 -1.17
N THR A 62 -27.30 28.98 -1.51
CA THR A 62 -25.94 29.13 -2.06
C THR A 62 -24.88 28.77 -1.03
N ILE A 63 -25.07 29.19 0.22
CA ILE A 63 -24.16 28.91 1.34
C ILE A 63 -24.14 27.41 1.65
N VAL A 64 -25.31 26.75 1.69
CA VAL A 64 -25.44 25.31 1.89
C VAL A 64 -24.81 24.51 0.74
N MET A 65 -25.05 24.92 -0.52
CA MET A 65 -24.43 24.25 -1.67
C MET A 65 -22.91 24.35 -1.63
N TYR A 66 -22.37 25.54 -1.35
CA TYR A 66 -20.92 25.74 -1.23
C TYR A 66 -20.29 24.85 -0.15
N PHE A 67 -20.97 24.73 1.00
CA PHE A 67 -20.53 23.86 2.08
C PHE A 67 -20.53 22.38 1.66
N ILE A 68 -21.60 21.89 1.04
CA ILE A 68 -21.68 20.50 0.56
C ILE A 68 -20.56 20.20 -0.44
N PHE A 69 -20.29 21.10 -1.39
CA PHE A 69 -19.19 20.92 -2.33
C PHE A 69 -17.82 20.93 -1.65
N THR A 70 -17.63 21.79 -0.64
CA THR A 70 -16.38 21.88 0.12
C THR A 70 -16.13 20.60 0.93
N GLU A 71 -17.14 20.10 1.63
CA GLU A 71 -17.08 18.83 2.37
C GLU A 71 -16.77 17.65 1.44
N LEU A 72 -17.49 17.55 0.32
CA LEU A 72 -17.24 16.52 -0.68
C LEU A 72 -15.83 16.60 -1.26
N ALA A 73 -15.31 17.81 -1.48
CA ALA A 73 -13.94 17.99 -1.98
C ALA A 73 -12.90 17.57 -0.94
N ILE A 74 -13.11 17.86 0.34
CA ILE A 74 -12.17 17.49 1.42
C ILE A 74 -12.20 15.98 1.67
N VAL A 75 -13.39 15.41 1.82
CA VAL A 75 -13.56 13.96 2.04
C VAL A 75 -13.10 13.18 0.80
N GLY A 76 -13.53 13.60 -0.39
CA GLY A 76 -13.15 13.00 -1.65
C GLY A 76 -11.66 13.12 -1.94
N GLY A 77 -11.07 14.30 -1.72
CA GLY A 77 -9.63 14.51 -1.84
C GLY A 77 -8.84 13.65 -0.88
N SER A 78 -9.23 13.60 0.39
CA SER A 78 -8.59 12.76 1.41
C SER A 78 -8.68 11.27 1.04
N PHE A 79 -9.83 10.82 0.52
CA PHE A 79 -10.00 9.45 0.04
C PHE A 79 -9.04 9.11 -1.11
N LEU A 80 -8.91 9.99 -2.11
CA LEU A 80 -7.98 9.79 -3.23
C LEU A 80 -6.52 9.72 -2.75
N TRP A 81 -6.14 10.54 -1.76
CA TRP A 81 -4.82 10.46 -1.13
C TRP A 81 -4.60 9.13 -0.41
N VAL A 82 -5.58 8.66 0.37
CA VAL A 82 -5.53 7.36 1.06
C VAL A 82 -5.33 6.22 0.04
N VAL A 83 -6.14 6.19 -1.01
CA VAL A 83 -6.05 5.16 -2.06
C VAL A 83 -4.69 5.21 -2.76
N SER A 84 -4.17 6.40 -3.05
CA SER A 84 -2.87 6.57 -3.71
C SER A 84 -1.72 6.05 -2.85
N LEU A 85 -1.72 6.36 -1.55
CA LEU A 85 -0.71 5.90 -0.60
C LEU A 85 -0.77 4.39 -0.38
N LEU A 86 -1.98 3.81 -0.32
CA LEU A 86 -2.17 2.36 -0.25
C LEU A 86 -1.71 1.65 -1.52
N ALA A 87 -2.03 2.21 -2.70
CA ALA A 87 -1.58 1.68 -3.97
C ALA A 87 -0.04 1.69 -4.07
N ALA A 88 0.61 2.76 -3.63
CA ALA A 88 2.08 2.83 -3.57
C ALA A 88 2.66 1.77 -2.62
N ALA A 89 2.05 1.57 -1.44
CA ALA A 89 2.48 0.55 -0.49
C ALA A 89 2.36 -0.87 -1.06
N GLU A 90 1.28 -1.18 -1.76
CA GLU A 90 1.08 -2.49 -2.40
C GLU A 90 2.03 -2.70 -3.59
N LEU A 91 2.32 -1.65 -4.36
CA LEU A 91 3.28 -1.72 -5.47
C LEU A 91 4.70 -2.02 -4.98
N ILE A 92 5.12 -1.43 -3.85
CA ILE A 92 6.41 -1.72 -3.20
C ILE A 92 6.47 -3.19 -2.78
N LYS A 93 5.43 -3.72 -2.14
CA LYS A 93 5.38 -5.15 -1.75
C LYS A 93 5.43 -6.08 -2.97
N LEU A 94 4.70 -5.72 -4.03
CA LEU A 94 4.68 -6.51 -5.26
C LEU A 94 6.07 -6.54 -5.90
N ALA A 95 6.75 -5.40 -5.98
CA ALA A 95 8.10 -5.31 -6.53
C ALA A 95 9.09 -6.20 -5.74
N VAL A 96 9.04 -6.14 -4.40
CA VAL A 96 9.87 -6.98 -3.53
C VAL A 96 9.58 -8.47 -3.76
N ASN A 97 8.32 -8.86 -3.84
CA ASN A 97 7.93 -10.25 -4.08
C ASN A 97 8.38 -10.76 -5.45
N VAL A 98 8.26 -9.93 -6.50
CA VAL A 98 8.72 -10.27 -7.85
C VAL A 98 10.24 -10.46 -7.85
N GLU A 99 11.00 -9.52 -7.29
CA GLU A 99 12.46 -9.62 -7.21
C GLU A 99 12.88 -10.89 -6.47
N HIS A 100 12.25 -11.16 -5.31
CA HIS A 100 12.54 -12.35 -4.52
C HIS A 100 12.28 -13.66 -5.28
N ASN A 101 11.11 -13.78 -5.92
CA ASN A 101 10.75 -14.95 -6.70
C ASN A 101 11.68 -15.17 -7.90
N THR A 102 12.11 -14.08 -8.55
CA THR A 102 13.02 -14.14 -9.69
C THR A 102 14.40 -14.65 -9.27
N HIS A 103 14.90 -14.22 -8.11
CA HIS A 103 16.15 -14.72 -7.54
C HIS A 103 16.10 -16.19 -7.16
N ILE A 104 14.99 -16.64 -6.53
CA ILE A 104 14.81 -18.07 -6.22
C ILE A 104 14.84 -18.91 -7.50
N ALA A 105 14.15 -18.47 -8.55
CA ALA A 105 14.14 -19.18 -9.83
C ALA A 105 15.54 -19.25 -10.47
N ALA A 106 16.33 -18.18 -10.38
CA ALA A 106 17.71 -18.15 -10.88
C ALA A 106 18.63 -19.08 -10.09
N ASP A 107 18.54 -19.09 -8.76
CA ASP A 107 19.35 -19.95 -7.89
C ASP A 107 18.99 -21.43 -8.05
N ALA A 108 17.70 -21.75 -8.20
CA ALA A 108 17.24 -23.10 -8.49
C ALA A 108 17.79 -23.59 -9.85
N SER A 109 17.79 -22.72 -10.86
CA SER A 109 18.31 -23.03 -12.20
C SER A 109 19.83 -23.25 -12.18
N ARG A 110 20.58 -22.42 -11.45
CA ARG A 110 22.04 -22.60 -11.27
C ARG A 110 22.37 -23.92 -10.58
N LYS A 111 21.68 -24.25 -9.49
CA LYS A 111 21.87 -25.54 -8.79
C LYS A 111 21.52 -26.74 -9.67
N ALA A 112 20.46 -26.66 -10.47
CA ALA A 112 20.12 -27.71 -11.43
C ALA A 112 21.23 -27.89 -12.49
N ALA A 113 21.78 -26.80 -13.01
CA ALA A 113 22.88 -26.83 -13.97
C ALA A 113 24.18 -27.40 -13.37
N GLU A 114 24.53 -27.00 -12.14
CA GLU A 114 25.69 -27.55 -11.40
C GLU A 114 25.55 -29.06 -11.14
N THR A 115 24.35 -29.50 -10.79
CA THR A 115 24.07 -30.93 -10.57
C THR A 115 24.20 -31.72 -11.88
N ALA A 116 23.68 -31.20 -12.99
CA ALA A 116 23.79 -31.84 -14.30
C ALA A 116 25.26 -31.88 -14.82
N SER A 117 26.02 -30.81 -14.57
CA SER A 117 27.45 -30.72 -14.86
C SER A 117 28.26 -31.77 -14.09
N ASN A 118 28.05 -31.88 -12.77
CA ASN A 118 28.75 -32.86 -11.93
C ASN A 118 28.43 -34.31 -12.33
N VAL A 119 27.19 -34.61 -12.74
CA VAL A 119 26.83 -35.94 -13.24
C VAL A 119 27.58 -36.29 -14.53
N LYS A 120 27.86 -35.30 -15.39
CA LYS A 120 28.57 -35.50 -16.66
C LYS A 120 30.07 -35.75 -16.47
N ASN A 121 30.69 -35.16 -15.43
CA ASN A 121 32.12 -35.35 -15.12
C ASN A 121 32.42 -36.66 -14.36
N VAL A 122 31.40 -37.36 -13.87
CA VAL A 122 31.55 -38.63 -13.13
C VAL A 122 31.37 -39.86 -14.04
N ARG A 123 30.93 -39.68 -15.30
CA ARG A 123 30.88 -40.73 -16.33
C ARG A 123 32.12 -40.70 -17.22
#